data_AF-A0A381YDI8-F1
#
_entry.id   AF-A0A381YDI8-F1
#
_cell.length_a   1.000
_cell.length_b   1.000
_cell.length_c   1.000
_cell.angle_alpha   90.00
_cell.angle_beta   90.00
_cell.angle_gamma   90.00
#
_symmetry.space_group_name_H-M   'P 1'
#
loop_
_entity.id
_entity.type
_entity.pdbx_description
1 polymer ?
#
loop_
_entity_poly.entity_id
_entity_poly.type
_entity_poly.pdbx_seq_one_letter_code
_entity_poly.pdbx_strand_id
1 'polypeptide(L)' 'MKKYRNLKNGEKAEELDLPINLIIKTKCPKKWIIEDLETGQRYKANGNTEIGKMFDLIDDKK' A
#
# COMPACT_ATOMS: atom_id res chain seq x y z
N MET A 1 -1.93 -25.63 0.77
CA MET A 1 -2.62 -25.03 -0.39
C MET A 1 -2.27 -23.55 -0.40
N LYS A 2 -1.94 -22.97 -1.56
CA LYS A 2 -1.68 -21.53 -1.66
C LYS A 2 -2.95 -20.74 -1.37
N LYS A 3 -2.85 -19.71 -0.54
CA LYS A 3 -3.95 -18.77 -0.26
C LYS A 3 -3.88 -17.62 -1.25
N TYR A 4 -5.04 -17.07 -1.60
CA TYR A 4 -5.14 -15.95 -2.53
C TYR A 4 -6.14 -14.92 -2.00
N ARG A 5 -5.86 -13.64 -2.27
CA ARG A 5 -6.77 -12.52 -2.01
C ARG A 5 -7.37 -12.01 -3.31
N ASN A 6 -8.64 -11.63 -3.29
CA ASN A 6 -9.31 -11.05 -4.45
C ASN A 6 -9.07 -9.53 -4.45
N LEU A 7 -8.61 -9.01 -5.58
CA LEU A 7 -8.39 -7.58 -5.77
C LEU A 7 -9.64 -6.94 -6.37
N LYS A 8 -9.79 -5.61 -6.22
CA LYS A 8 -10.92 -4.85 -6.76
C LYS A 8 -11.05 -4.91 -8.28
N ASN A 9 -9.95 -5.16 -8.99
CA ASN A 9 -9.92 -5.29 -10.45
C ASN A 9 -10.32 -6.71 -10.93
N GLY A 10 -10.65 -7.63 -10.02
CA GLY A 10 -11.03 -9.01 -10.34
C GLY A 10 -9.85 -10.00 -10.41
N GLU A 11 -8.62 -9.53 -10.28
CA GLU A 11 -7.43 -10.38 -10.20
C GLU A 11 -7.25 -11.00 -8.80
N LYS A 12 -6.32 -11.94 -8.70
CA LYS A 12 -5.99 -12.62 -7.44
C LYS A 12 -4.51 -12.47 -7.12
N ALA A 13 -4.19 -12.04 -5.90
CA ALA A 13 -2.83 -11.97 -5.38
C ALA A 13 -2.54 -13.16 -4.46
N GLU A 14 -1.37 -13.79 -4.59
CA GLU A 14 -0.94 -14.87 -3.69
C GLU A 14 -0.63 -14.31 -2.30
N GLU A 15 -1.19 -14.91 -1.26
CA GLU A 15 -0.87 -14.60 0.13
C GLU A 15 0.33 -15.45 0.57
N LEU A 16 1.39 -14.78 1.01
CA LEU A 16 2.59 -15.43 1.53
C LEU A 16 2.37 -15.90 2.97
N ASP A 17 3.01 -17.01 3.34
CA ASP A 17 2.90 -17.58 4.69
C ASP A 17 3.54 -16.70 5.77
N LEU A 18 4.54 -15.89 5.39
CA LEU A 18 5.27 -14.99 6.29
C LEU A 18 5.19 -13.54 5.78
N PRO A 19 5.10 -12.55 6.70
CA PRO A 19 5.11 -11.14 6.31
C PRO A 19 6.45 -10.78 5.66
N ILE A 20 6.38 -9.95 4.61
CA ILE A 20 7.56 -9.37 3.94
C ILE A 20 7.52 -7.86 4.01
N ASN A 21 8.69 -7.23 3.93
CA ASN A 21 8.80 -5.78 3.93
C ASN A 21 8.63 -5.23 2.52
N LEU A 22 7.68 -4.31 2.33
CA LEU A 22 7.58 -3.47 1.15
C LEU A 22 8.33 -2.15 1.40
N ILE A 23 9.43 -1.92 0.67
CA ILE A 23 10.31 -0.76 0.89
C ILE A 23 10.31 0.14 -0.35
N ILE A 24 9.92 1.40 -0.17
CA ILE A 24 10.01 2.45 -1.21
C ILE A 24 11.16 3.39 -0.85
N LYS A 25 12.22 3.42 -1.67
CA LYS A 25 13.34 4.37 -1.53
C LYS A 25 13.15 5.54 -2.48
N THR A 26 13.10 6.76 -1.96
CA THR A 26 12.91 7.94 -2.80
C THR A 26 13.53 9.20 -2.18
N LYS A 27 13.85 10.18 -3.04
CA LYS A 27 14.25 11.53 -2.62
C LYS A 27 13.07 12.50 -2.51
N CYS A 28 11.90 12.14 -3.06
CA CYS A 28 10.72 13.02 -3.13
C CYS A 28 9.48 12.27 -2.63
N PRO A 29 9.32 12.03 -1.32
CA PRO A 29 8.24 11.21 -0.77
C PRO A 29 6.85 11.70 -1.19
N LYS A 30 6.62 13.01 -1.15
CA LYS A 30 5.31 13.63 -1.44
C LYS A 30 4.74 13.38 -2.85
N LYS A 31 5.52 12.84 -3.79
CA LYS A 31 5.05 12.46 -5.13
C LYS A 31 4.41 11.07 -5.18
N TRP A 32 4.62 10.26 -4.15
CA TRP A 32 4.18 8.87 -4.13
C TRP A 32 2.80 8.76 -3.49
N ILE A 33 1.98 7.94 -4.14
CA ILE A 33 0.71 7.42 -3.63
C ILE A 33 0.82 5.90 -3.70
N ILE A 34 0.45 5.22 -2.62
CA ILE A 34 0.28 3.76 -2.60
C ILE A 34 -1.20 3.45 -2.49
N GLU A 35 -1.67 2.47 -3.26
CA GLU A 35 -3.05 2.00 -3.23
C GLU A 35 -3.03 0.52 -2.85
N ASP A 36 -3.79 0.17 -1.82
CA ASP A 36 -4.09 -1.22 -1.52
C ASP A 36 -5.14 -1.72 -2.52
N LEU A 37 -4.76 -2.62 -3.41
CA LEU A 37 -5.64 -3.13 -4.47
C LEU A 37 -6.74 -4.07 -3.95
N GLU A 38 -6.64 -4.57 -2.72
CA GLU A 38 -7.68 -5.37 -2.07
C GLU A 38 -8.82 -4.47 -1.58
N THR A 39 -8.49 -3.40 -0.85
CA THR A 39 -9.47 -2.51 -0.21
C THR A 39 -9.74 -1.22 -1.00
N GLY A 40 -8.89 -0.88 -1.97
CA GLY A 40 -8.85 0.40 -2.68
C GLY A 40 -8.44 1.60 -1.82
N GLN A 41 -7.93 1.39 -0.61
CA GLN A 41 -7.46 2.49 0.24
C GLN A 41 -6.18 3.09 -0.32
N ARG A 42 -6.14 4.42 -0.40
CA ARG A 42 -4.99 5.17 -0.91
C ARG A 42 -4.27 5.89 0.20
N TYR A 43 -2.95 5.94 0.13
CA TYR A 43 -2.12 6.63 1.09
C TYR A 43 -1.07 7.49 0.38
N LYS A 44 -0.88 8.72 0.85
CA LYS A 44 0.14 9.64 0.34
C LYS A 44 1.35 9.59 1.25
N ALA A 45 2.54 9.44 0.67
CA ALA A 45 3.76 9.58 1.46
C ALA A 45 3.95 11.04 1.93
N ASN A 46 4.17 11.23 3.23
CA ASN A 46 4.15 12.55 3.86
C ASN A 46 5.56 13.12 4.12
N GLY A 47 6.59 12.28 4.03
CA GLY A 47 8.01 12.63 4.21
C GLY A 47 8.57 12.33 5.59
N ASN A 48 7.77 11.78 6.50
CA ASN A 48 8.27 11.21 7.73
C ASN A 48 9.10 9.95 7.43
N THR A 49 10.11 9.69 8.26
CA THR A 49 11.00 8.53 8.16
C THR A 49 10.72 7.48 9.23
N GLU A 50 9.85 7.79 10.20
CA GLU A 50 9.44 6.83 11.23
C GLU A 50 8.53 5.76 10.63
N ILE A 51 8.92 4.49 10.81
CA ILE A 51 8.15 3.34 10.34
C ILE A 51 6.73 3.39 10.92
N GLY A 52 5.72 3.22 10.06
CA GLY A 52 4.31 3.31 10.44
C GLY A 52 3.72 4.72 10.38
N LYS A 53 4.53 5.78 10.22
CA LYS A 53 4.06 7.17 10.08
C LYS A 53 4.43 7.83 8.75
N MET A 54 4.96 7.06 7.81
CA MET A 54 5.46 7.53 6.50
C MET A 54 4.34 7.94 5.53
N PHE A 55 3.10 7.51 5.78
CA PHE A 55 1.98 7.68 4.87
C PHE A 55 0.73 8.17 5.61
N ASP A 56 0.01 9.09 4.98
CA ASP A 56 -1.29 9.57 5.43
C ASP A 56 -2.37 8.98 4.53
N LEU A 57 -3.47 8.52 5.12
CA LEU A 57 -4.64 8.06 4.37
C LEU A 57 -5.22 9.21 3.54
N ILE A 58 -5.49 8.95 2.27
CA ILE A 58 -6.21 9.84 1.38
C ILE A 58 -7.64 9.33 1.30
N ASP A 59 -8.59 10.10 1.81
CA ASP A 59 -10.01 9.82 1.61
C ASP A 59 -10.41 10.46 0.27
N ASP A 60 -10.75 9.64 -0.72
CA ASP A 60 -11.19 10.08 -2.06
C ASP A 60 -12.66 10.59 -2.04
N LYS A 61 -13.11 11.19 -0.93
CA LYS A 61 -14.40 11.90 -0.87
C LYS A 61 -14.30 13.19 -1.68
N LYS A 62 -14.49 13.06 -2.98
CA LYS A 62 -14.97 14.13 -3.85
C LYS A 62 -16.24 13.71 -4.55
#